data_AF-Q3YJU2-F1
#
_entry.id   AF-Q3YJU2-F1
#
_cell.length_a   1.000
_cell.length_b   1.000
_cell.length_c   1.000
_cell.angle_alpha   90.00
_cell.angle_beta   90.00
_cell.angle_gamma   90.00
#
_symmetry.space_group_name_H-M   'P 1'
#
loop_
_entity.id
_entity.type
_entity.pdbx_description
1 polymer ?
#
loop_
_entity_poly.entity_id
_entity_poly.type
_entity_poly.pdbx_seq_one_letter_code
_entity_poly.pdbx_strand_id
1 'polypeptide(L)'
;NRTTTLIQDIANVFEIGQEPGQTRIGALTFSGEDVGVGFRLNSCNSMEDLQFMVSTIRQPIAPRRRIHALVKVLDNMFESRNGRRDGVARVAVVIAYEGGSGNFSSVVKTA
;
A
#
# COMPACT_ATOMS: atom_id res chain seq x y z
N ASN A 1 -12.93 5.88 -8.16
CA ASN A 1 -13.13 5.35 -6.79
C ASN A 1 -12.24 6.18 -5.86
N ARG A 2 -12.72 6.72 -4.72
CA ARG A 2 -11.97 7.76 -3.97
C ARG A 2 -10.59 7.31 -3.47
N THR A 3 -10.44 6.03 -3.11
CA THR A 3 -9.17 5.46 -2.63
C THR A 3 -8.10 5.38 -3.72
N THR A 4 -8.47 5.07 -4.97
CA THR A 4 -7.51 4.96 -6.07
C THR A 4 -6.96 6.34 -6.45
N THR A 5 -7.80 7.38 -6.38
CA THR A 5 -7.38 8.77 -6.60
C THR A 5 -6.36 9.23 -5.55
N LEU A 6 -6.58 8.91 -4.27
CA LEU A 6 -5.63 9.26 -3.21
C LEU A 6 -4.26 8.58 -3.41
N ILE A 7 -4.23 7.32 -3.84
CA ILE A 7 -2.97 6.61 -4.13
C ILE A 7 -2.23 7.28 -5.29
N GLN A 8 -2.96 7.71 -6.32
CA GLN A 8 -2.38 8.42 -7.46
C GLN A 8 -1.82 9.78 -7.06
N ASP A 9 -2.54 10.55 -6.25
CA ASP A 9 -2.09 11.87 -5.77
C ASP A 9 -0.81 11.77 -4.92
N ILE A 10 -0.73 10.76 -4.05
CA ILE A 10 0.47 10.49 -3.26
C ILE A 10 1.62 10.01 -4.16
N ALA A 11 1.35 9.18 -5.16
CA ALA A 11 2.41 8.71 -6.05
C ALA A 11 3.01 9.83 -6.90
N ASN A 12 2.21 10.82 -7.29
CA ASN A 12 2.63 11.91 -8.19
C ASN A 12 3.73 12.81 -7.61
N VAL A 13 3.99 12.79 -6.30
CA VAL A 13 5.09 13.56 -5.70
C VAL A 13 6.43 12.82 -5.70
N PHE A 14 6.46 11.56 -6.18
CA PHE A 14 7.65 10.73 -6.21
C PHE A 14 8.02 10.32 -7.64
N GLU A 15 9.32 10.18 -7.89
CA GLU A 15 9.80 9.46 -9.07
C GLU A 15 9.62 7.95 -8.85
N ILE A 16 8.66 7.34 -9.55
CA ILE A 16 8.30 5.93 -9.37
C ILE A 16 9.17 5.05 -10.25
N GLY A 17 9.77 4.02 -9.65
CA GLY A 17 10.52 3.00 -10.38
C GLY A 17 11.44 2.17 -9.49
N GLN A 18 12.24 1.30 -10.11
CA GLN A 18 13.07 0.32 -9.40
C GLN A 18 14.52 0.75 -9.23
N GLU A 19 14.95 1.84 -9.89
CA GLU A 19 16.33 2.30 -9.92
C GLU A 19 16.76 3.01 -8.61
N PRO A 20 18.07 3.19 -8.38
CA PRO A 20 18.57 4.02 -7.29
C PRO A 20 17.97 5.44 -7.33
N GLY A 21 17.56 5.97 -6.17
CA GLY A 21 16.91 7.29 -6.07
C GLY A 21 15.39 7.26 -6.32
N GLN A 22 14.87 6.25 -7.01
CA GLN A 22 13.44 6.12 -7.28
C GLN A 22 12.68 5.48 -6.12
N THR A 23 11.36 5.70 -6.08
CA THR A 23 10.44 5.22 -5.05
C THR A 23 9.70 3.96 -5.52
N ARG A 24 9.67 2.95 -4.64
CA ARG A 24 8.95 1.70 -4.83
C ARG A 24 7.65 1.72 -4.05
N ILE A 25 6.53 1.50 -4.74
CA ILE A 25 5.20 1.47 -4.13
C ILE A 25 4.61 0.07 -4.28
N GLY A 26 3.95 -0.39 -3.21
CA GLY A 26 3.22 -1.65 -3.14
C GLY A 26 1.88 -1.39 -2.45
N ALA A 27 0.90 -2.25 -2.72
CA ALA A 27 -0.44 -2.11 -2.15
C ALA A 27 -0.94 -3.42 -1.56
N LEU A 28 -1.53 -3.29 -0.38
CA LEU A 28 -2.27 -4.34 0.31
C LEU A 28 -3.73 -3.89 0.44
N THR A 29 -4.65 -4.83 0.31
CA THR A 29 -6.05 -4.65 0.70
C THR A 29 -6.32 -5.46 1.94
N PHE A 30 -7.19 -4.97 2.82
CA PHE A 30 -7.61 -5.73 3.99
C PHE A 30 -9.09 -5.54 4.26
N SER A 31 -9.71 -6.56 4.82
CA SER A 31 -11.10 -6.52 5.26
C SER A 31 -11.34 -7.60 6.29
N GLY A 32 -11.57 -7.20 7.54
CA GLY A 32 -11.63 -8.20 8.59
C GLY A 32 -10.24 -8.74 8.89
N GLU A 33 -10.15 -10.06 8.98
CA GLU A 33 -8.90 -10.80 9.12
C GLU A 33 -8.28 -11.13 7.75
N ASP A 34 -8.99 -10.90 6.64
CA ASP A 34 -8.51 -11.16 5.30
C ASP A 34 -7.61 -10.03 4.82
N VAL A 35 -6.41 -10.40 4.35
CA VAL A 35 -5.48 -9.47 3.71
C VAL A 35 -5.13 -10.00 2.32
N GLY A 36 -5.39 -9.17 1.31
CA GLY A 36 -5.01 -9.42 -0.07
C GLY A 36 -3.76 -8.63 -0.43
N VAL A 37 -2.82 -9.29 -1.11
CA VAL A 37 -1.73 -8.57 -1.80
C VAL A 37 -2.31 -8.04 -3.11
N GLY A 38 -2.39 -6.72 -3.25
CA GLY A 38 -2.69 -6.10 -4.54
C GLY A 38 -1.48 -6.23 -5.46
N PHE A 39 -0.35 -5.65 -5.04
CA PHE A 39 0.93 -5.78 -5.71
C PHE A 39 2.10 -5.45 -4.78
N ARG A 40 3.29 -5.96 -5.10
CA ARG A 40 4.50 -5.84 -4.29
C ARG A 40 5.33 -4.61 -4.68
N LEU A 41 6.32 -4.25 -3.86
CA LEU A 41 7.19 -3.08 -4.08
C LEU A 41 8.02 -3.19 -5.37
N ASN A 42 8.31 -4.41 -5.83
CA ASN A 42 9.04 -4.68 -7.07
C ASN A 42 8.14 -4.90 -8.29
N SER A 43 6.85 -4.57 -8.21
CA SER A 43 5.89 -4.86 -9.29
C SER A 43 5.72 -3.73 -10.31
N CYS A 44 6.12 -2.50 -9.99
CA CYS A 44 5.93 -1.33 -10.87
C CYS A 44 7.29 -0.72 -11.22
N ASN A 45 7.57 -0.51 -12.51
CA ASN A 45 8.81 0.13 -12.98
C ASN A 45 8.61 1.60 -13.35
N SER A 46 7.35 2.03 -13.50
CA SER A 46 6.99 3.40 -13.87
C SER A 46 5.70 3.85 -13.16
N MET A 47 5.39 5.15 -13.31
CA MET A 47 4.09 5.69 -12.90
C MET A 47 2.92 5.05 -13.66
N GLU A 48 3.10 4.73 -14.94
CA GLU A 48 2.06 4.10 -15.78
C GLU A 48 1.75 2.68 -15.29
N ASP A 49 2.79 1.90 -14.97
CA ASP A 49 2.63 0.58 -14.35
C ASP A 49 1.85 0.69 -13.04
N LEU A 50 2.20 1.68 -12.21
CA LEU A 50 1.53 1.89 -10.93
C LEU A 50 0.05 2.23 -11.13
N GLN A 51 -0.28 3.13 -12.05
CA GLN A 51 -1.66 3.50 -12.36
C GLN A 51 -2.46 2.29 -12.83
N PHE A 52 -1.88 1.46 -13.70
CA PHE A 52 -2.48 0.22 -14.14
C PHE A 52 -2.73 -0.73 -12.96
N MET A 53 -1.70 -1.03 -12.15
CA MET A 53 -1.81 -1.95 -11.02
C MET A 53 -2.83 -1.46 -9.99
N VAL A 54 -2.87 -0.16 -9.68
CA VAL A 54 -3.88 0.44 -8.80
C VAL A 54 -5.30 0.24 -9.33
N SER A 55 -5.51 0.36 -10.65
CA SER A 55 -6.83 0.14 -11.26
C SER A 55 -7.32 -1.31 -11.12
N THR A 56 -6.41 -2.28 -10.98
CA THR A 56 -6.74 -3.71 -10.83
C THR A 56 -7.10 -4.10 -9.39
N ILE A 57 -6.85 -3.24 -8.41
CA ILE A 57 -7.11 -3.55 -7.00
C ILE A 57 -8.61 -3.73 -6.77
N ARG A 58 -9.01 -4.96 -6.44
CA ARG A 58 -10.37 -5.26 -6.00
C ARG A 58 -10.54 -4.93 -4.53
N GLN A 59 -11.53 -4.08 -4.22
CA GLN A 59 -11.91 -3.78 -2.84
C GLN A 59 -12.66 -4.99 -2.26
N PRO A 60 -12.26 -5.54 -1.10
CA PRO A 60 -12.99 -6.64 -0.49
C PRO A 60 -14.41 -6.21 -0.10
N ILE A 61 -15.38 -7.14 -0.23
CA ILE A 61 -16.81 -6.89 0.00
C ILE A 61 -17.21 -7.17 1.47
N ALA A 62 -16.33 -7.76 2.29
CA ALA A 62 -16.71 -8.31 3.60
C ALA A 62 -16.80 -7.26 4.72
N PRO A 63 -17.66 -7.47 5.74
CA PRO A 63 -17.79 -6.56 6.87
C PRO A 63 -16.53 -6.53 7.75
N ARG A 64 -16.11 -5.32 8.09
CA ARG A 64 -14.81 -4.96 8.68
C ARG A 64 -14.67 -5.41 10.13
N ARG A 65 -13.60 -6.13 10.48
CA ARG A 65 -13.10 -6.31 11.86
C ARG A 65 -11.57 -6.55 11.96
N ARG A 66 -10.90 -5.69 12.74
CA ARG A 66 -9.56 -5.81 13.34
C ARG A 66 -8.31 -5.51 12.47
N ILE A 67 -7.60 -4.46 12.88
CA ILE A 67 -6.32 -3.96 12.35
C ILE A 67 -5.12 -4.89 12.68
N HIS A 68 -5.29 -5.91 13.54
CA HIS A 68 -4.18 -6.75 14.02
C HIS A 68 -3.48 -7.57 12.92
N ALA A 69 -4.20 -7.96 11.87
CA ALA A 69 -3.62 -8.67 10.71
C ALA A 69 -2.69 -7.78 9.87
N LEU A 70 -2.90 -6.45 9.91
CA LEU A 70 -2.19 -5.49 9.07
C LEU A 70 -0.69 -5.46 9.39
N VAL A 71 -0.31 -5.52 10.67
CA VAL A 71 1.10 -5.42 11.07
C VAL A 71 1.93 -6.57 10.48
N LYS A 72 1.41 -7.81 10.56
CA LYS A 72 2.12 -8.99 10.04
C LYS A 72 2.27 -8.95 8.52
N VAL A 73 1.29 -8.41 7.80
CA VAL A 73 1.36 -8.34 6.33
C VAL A 73 2.19 -7.16 5.85
N LEU A 74 2.25 -6.06 6.61
CA LEU A 74 3.22 -5.00 6.37
C LEU A 74 4.66 -5.52 6.47
N ASP A 75 4.96 -6.32 7.50
CA ASP A 75 6.28 -6.94 7.63
C ASP A 75 6.60 -7.84 6.43
N ASN A 76 5.62 -8.62 5.94
CA ASN A 76 5.79 -9.40 4.72
C ASN A 76 6.04 -8.53 3.48
N MET A 77 5.30 -7.43 3.29
CA MET A 77 5.51 -6.51 2.17
C MET A 77 6.93 -5.95 2.14
N PHE A 78 7.51 -5.69 3.31
CA PHE A 78 8.88 -5.22 3.45
C PHE A 78 9.92 -6.35 3.45
N GLU A 79 9.62 -7.56 3.01
CA GLU A 79 10.68 -8.56 2.79
C GLU A 79 11.52 -8.21 1.53
N SER A 80 12.82 -8.54 1.55
CA SER A 80 13.72 -8.28 0.40
C SER A 80 13.19 -8.87 -0.90
N ARG A 81 12.62 -10.09 -0.85
CA ARG A 81 12.00 -10.76 -2.00
C ARG A 81 10.80 -10.02 -2.61
N ASN A 82 10.18 -9.12 -1.84
CA ASN A 82 9.05 -8.32 -2.27
C ASN A 82 9.46 -6.90 -2.70
N GLY A 83 10.76 -6.60 -2.74
CA GLY A 83 11.30 -5.35 -3.27
C GLY A 83 11.81 -4.35 -2.22
N ARG A 84 11.90 -4.74 -0.94
CA ARG A 84 12.55 -3.91 0.09
C ARG A 84 14.03 -3.66 -0.27
N ARG A 85 14.49 -2.42 -0.09
CA ARG A 85 15.90 -2.03 -0.18
C ARG A 85 16.51 -1.84 1.20
N ASP A 86 17.77 -2.24 1.36
CA ASP A 86 18.58 -1.93 2.53
C ASP A 86 18.95 -0.45 2.55
N GLY A 87 19.01 0.16 3.74
CA GLY A 87 19.39 1.56 3.92
C GLY A 87 18.38 2.61 3.43
N VAL A 88 17.17 2.21 3.02
CA VAL A 88 16.11 3.12 2.55
C VAL A 88 14.95 3.17 3.54
N ALA A 89 14.38 4.36 3.74
CA ALA A 89 13.22 4.57 4.60
C ALA A 89 12.01 3.74 4.14
N ARG A 90 11.28 3.17 5.12
CA ARG A 90 10.08 2.35 4.89
C ARG A 90 8.89 3.08 5.46
N VAL A 91 7.88 3.30 4.64
CA VAL A 91 6.68 4.04 5.00
C VAL A 91 5.47 3.19 4.64
N ALA A 92 4.61 2.94 5.63
CA ALA A 92 3.28 2.38 5.41
C ALA A 92 2.25 3.50 5.52
N VAL A 93 1.36 3.61 4.54
CA VAL A 93 0.18 4.49 4.61
C VAL A 93 -1.04 3.60 4.72
N VAL A 94 -1.73 3.70 5.86
CA VAL A 94 -2.91 2.89 6.16
C VAL A 94 -4.17 3.71 5.91
N ILE A 95 -5.06 3.21 5.06
CA ILE A 95 -6.37 3.80 4.81
C ILE A 95 -7.41 2.82 5.35
N ALA A 96 -7.94 3.11 6.53
CA ALA A 96 -9.02 2.35 7.16
C ALA A 96 -10.32 3.17 7.15
N TYR A 97 -11.44 2.49 6.94
CA TYR A 97 -12.76 3.05 7.21
C TYR A 97 -13.28 2.38 8.48
N GLU A 98 -13.30 3.10 9.60
CA GLU A 98 -14.06 2.67 10.78
C GLU A 98 -15.47 3.22 10.67
N GLY A 99 -16.48 2.36 10.83
CA GLY A 99 -17.88 2.78 10.77
C GLY A 99 -18.20 3.76 11.91
N GLY A 100 -18.58 4.99 11.56
CA GLY A 100 -19.16 5.97 12.50
C GLY A 100 -18.80 7.43 12.22
N SER A 101 -17.57 7.72 11.83
CA SER A 101 -17.16 9.06 11.40
C SER A 101 -15.94 8.91 10.52
N GLY A 102 -15.87 9.65 9.41
CA GLY A 102 -14.81 9.58 8.39
C GLY A 102 -13.40 9.96 8.88
N ASN A 103 -12.89 9.27 9.89
CA ASN A 103 -11.56 9.43 10.43
C ASN A 103 -10.63 8.50 9.66
N PHE A 104 -9.88 9.08 8.73
CA PHE A 104 -8.73 8.42 8.14
C PHE A 104 -7.61 8.44 9.20
N SER A 105 -7.32 7.30 9.82
CA SER A 105 -6.15 7.18 10.67
C SER A 105 -4.94 6.81 9.80
N SER A 106 -4.09 7.78 9.47
CA SER A 106 -2.77 7.48 8.89
C SER A 106 -1.82 7.10 10.03
N VAL A 107 -1.41 5.84 10.07
CA VAL A 107 -0.31 5.40 10.92
C VAL A 107 0.93 5.33 10.06
N VAL A 108 1.81 6.32 10.17
CA VAL A 108 3.14 6.26 9.58
C VAL A 108 4.03 5.46 10.52
N LYS A 109 4.36 4.23 10.14
CA LYS A 109 5.37 3.44 10.83
C LYS A 109 6.66 3.51 10.02
N THR A 110 7.68 4.13 10.59
CA THR A 110 9.06 4.07 10.09
C THR A 110 9.73 2.86 10.73
N ALA A 111 10.22 1.93 9.91
CA ALA A 111 10.94 0.73 10.33
C ALA A 111 12.33 0.67 9.71
#